data_AF-A0A8J8FQD8-F1
#
_entry.id   AF-A0A8J8FQD8-F1
#
_cell.length_a   1.000
_cell.length_b   1.000
_cell.length_c   1.000
_cell.angle_alpha   90.00
_cell.angle_beta   90.00
_cell.angle_gamma   90.00
#
_symmetry.space_group_name_H-M   'P 1'
#
loop_
_entity.id
_entity.type
_entity.pdbx_description
1 polymer ?
#
loop_
_entity_poly.entity_id
_entity_poly.type
_entity_poly.pdbx_seq_one_letter_code
_entity_poly.pdbx_strand_id
1 'polypeptide(L)'
;MNKTRYLLAGTLLTVLSACSSQPPKPISNTDSTKIHSTSTDAVVTLDKSLAAPDLTIIKNGKTLKLTRIMEGGACKNDQQGALGLFRLYTNPEDVERIKQNQGSAVFADFELLIETFSMLALQKTIDQFDFQPDLFALSESDAQKKLADKFTRMFISLIADDIAEFEIKTTLMIDVSPLPNALTIYLNGCETAHDH
;
A
#
# COMPACT_ATOMS: atom_id res chain seq x y z
N MET A 1 20.24 -61.11 -52.78
CA MET A 1 19.71 -61.10 -54.16
C MET A 1 18.19 -61.01 -54.08
N ASN A 2 17.60 -59.94 -54.63
CA ASN A 2 16.23 -59.78 -55.17
C ASN A 2 15.01 -60.36 -54.40
N LYS A 3 14.07 -59.50 -53.96
CA LYS A 3 12.71 -59.24 -54.55
C LYS A 3 11.64 -60.22 -54.01
N THR A 4 10.38 -59.92 -53.70
CA THR A 4 9.44 -58.82 -53.99
C THR A 4 8.24 -58.90 -53.00
N ARG A 5 7.77 -57.71 -52.59
CA ARG A 5 6.43 -57.20 -52.18
C ARG A 5 5.22 -58.16 -52.16
N TYR A 6 4.29 -57.95 -51.21
CA TYR A 6 2.94 -57.40 -51.47
C TYR A 6 2.28 -56.83 -50.19
N LEU A 7 1.52 -55.74 -50.40
CA LEU A 7 0.74 -54.91 -49.48
C LEU A 7 -0.52 -55.60 -48.91
N LEU A 8 -0.97 -55.15 -47.73
CA LEU A 8 -2.38 -54.88 -47.35
C LEU A 8 -2.37 -54.19 -45.96
N ALA A 9 -2.63 -52.88 -45.89
CA ALA A 9 -3.91 -52.27 -45.47
C ALA A 9 -4.15 -52.27 -43.95
N GLY A 10 -4.17 -51.07 -43.35
CA GLY A 10 -4.45 -50.86 -41.94
C GLY A 10 -4.42 -49.39 -41.53
N THR A 11 -5.40 -48.62 -42.02
CA THR A 11 -5.77 -47.29 -41.50
C THR A 11 -6.31 -47.40 -40.08
N LEU A 12 -5.83 -46.54 -39.16
CA LEU A 12 -6.69 -46.00 -38.10
C LEU A 12 -6.28 -44.55 -37.77
N LEU A 13 -7.15 -43.65 -38.17
CA LEU A 13 -7.20 -42.22 -37.84
C LEU A 13 -7.72 -42.08 -36.39
N THR A 14 -7.09 -41.25 -35.56
CA THR A 14 -7.80 -40.55 -34.47
C THR A 14 -7.41 -39.08 -34.45
N VAL A 15 -8.42 -38.27 -34.21
CA VAL A 15 -8.62 -36.90 -34.68
C VAL A 15 -8.02 -35.93 -33.66
N LEU A 16 -7.19 -34.98 -34.10
CA LEU A 16 -6.87 -33.80 -33.30
C LEU A 16 -8.08 -32.85 -33.35
N SER A 17 -8.75 -32.68 -32.23
CA SER A 17 -9.79 -31.67 -32.03
C SER A 17 -9.14 -30.29 -31.90
N ALA A 18 -9.12 -29.54 -33.00
CA ALA A 18 -8.90 -28.10 -33.00
C ALA A 18 -10.25 -27.39 -32.85
N CYS A 19 -10.50 -26.75 -31.70
CA CYS A 19 -11.62 -25.84 -31.55
C CYS A 19 -11.33 -24.56 -32.33
N SER A 20 -12.07 -24.40 -33.44
CA SER A 20 -12.15 -23.22 -34.27
C SER A 20 -12.86 -22.09 -33.53
N SER A 21 -12.16 -21.00 -33.27
CA SER A 21 -12.71 -19.74 -32.78
C SER A 21 -13.50 -19.04 -33.91
N GLN A 22 -14.82 -18.96 -33.76
CA GLN A 22 -15.68 -18.16 -34.65
C GLN A 22 -15.61 -16.67 -34.28
N PRO A 23 -15.62 -15.76 -35.27
CA PRO A 23 -15.72 -14.32 -35.00
C PRO A 23 -17.17 -13.94 -34.61
N PRO A 24 -17.38 -13.04 -33.63
CA PRO A 24 -18.71 -12.62 -33.26
C PRO A 24 -19.34 -11.72 -34.32
N LYS A 25 -20.61 -11.99 -34.64
CA LYS A 25 -21.48 -11.13 -35.47
C LYS A 25 -21.98 -9.92 -34.66
N PRO A 26 -22.21 -8.75 -35.28
CA PRO A 26 -22.78 -7.59 -34.61
C PRO A 26 -24.31 -7.70 -34.56
N ILE A 27 -24.93 -7.38 -33.42
CA ILE A 27 -26.38 -7.21 -33.34
C ILE A 27 -26.70 -5.92 -32.59
N SER A 28 -27.53 -5.13 -33.27
CA SER A 28 -28.15 -3.87 -32.88
C SER A 28 -29.36 -4.10 -31.96
N ASN A 29 -29.40 -3.34 -30.86
CA ASN A 29 -30.49 -2.90 -29.97
C ASN A 29 -31.86 -3.61 -30.01
N THR A 30 -32.37 -4.02 -28.84
CA THR A 30 -33.61 -3.49 -28.18
C THR A 30 -33.79 -4.11 -26.77
N ASP A 31 -33.91 -3.21 -25.78
CA ASP A 31 -34.48 -3.30 -24.42
C ASP A 31 -34.57 -4.63 -23.64
N SER A 32 -33.83 -4.69 -22.54
CA SER A 32 -34.36 -5.04 -21.20
C SER A 32 -33.33 -4.77 -20.08
N THR A 33 -33.79 -3.98 -19.10
CA THR A 33 -33.35 -3.94 -17.69
C THR A 33 -31.91 -3.51 -17.38
N LYS A 34 -31.80 -2.20 -17.10
CA LYS A 34 -30.66 -1.47 -16.57
C LYS A 34 -30.27 -2.00 -15.17
N ILE A 35 -29.27 -2.87 -15.07
CA ILE A 35 -28.42 -2.99 -13.87
C ILE A 35 -27.05 -2.46 -14.27
N HIS A 36 -26.85 -1.17 -13.98
CA HIS A 36 -25.57 -0.51 -14.13
C HIS A 36 -24.72 -0.88 -12.92
N SER A 37 -24.03 -2.01 -12.99
CA SER A 37 -22.88 -2.25 -12.11
C SER A 37 -21.73 -1.42 -12.65
N THR A 38 -21.73 -0.13 -12.34
CA THR A 38 -20.49 0.65 -12.30
C THR A 38 -19.87 0.42 -10.93
N SER A 39 -19.11 -0.67 -10.82
CA SER A 39 -17.93 -0.68 -9.96
C SER A 39 -16.97 0.34 -10.55
N THR A 40 -17.14 1.60 -10.16
CA THR A 40 -16.11 2.60 -10.30
C THR A 40 -15.05 2.23 -9.28
N ASP A 41 -13.96 1.62 -9.75
CA ASP A 41 -12.71 1.61 -9.01
C ASP A 41 -12.45 3.06 -8.60
N ALA A 42 -12.66 3.37 -7.32
CA ALA A 42 -12.21 4.61 -6.74
C ALA A 42 -10.69 4.52 -6.65
N VAL A 43 -10.02 4.66 -7.79
CA VAL A 43 -8.61 5.01 -7.84
C VAL A 43 -8.53 6.30 -7.04
N VAL A 44 -7.92 6.20 -5.87
CA VAL A 44 -7.59 7.36 -5.03
C VAL A 44 -6.74 8.28 -5.91
N THR A 45 -7.38 9.27 -6.52
CA THR A 45 -6.68 10.39 -7.12
C THR A 45 -6.01 11.13 -5.99
N LEU A 46 -4.75 10.79 -5.73
CA LEU A 46 -3.85 11.58 -4.91
C LEU A 46 -3.82 12.98 -5.52
N ASP A 47 -4.44 13.94 -4.84
CA ASP A 47 -4.56 15.30 -5.33
C ASP A 47 -3.14 15.83 -5.63
N LYS A 48 -2.92 16.32 -6.85
CA LYS A 48 -1.60 16.79 -7.32
C LYS A 48 -1.10 18.05 -6.57
N SER A 49 -1.88 18.54 -5.61
CA SER A 49 -1.60 19.72 -4.79
C SER A 49 -0.97 19.38 -3.41
N LEU A 50 -0.53 18.14 -3.17
CA LEU A 50 0.22 17.84 -1.96
C LEU A 50 1.56 18.59 -1.94
N ALA A 51 1.78 19.43 -0.93
CA ALA A 51 3.09 20.01 -0.66
C ALA A 51 4.16 18.91 -0.60
N ALA A 52 5.29 19.15 -1.26
CA ALA A 52 6.39 18.18 -1.33
C ALA A 52 6.86 17.82 0.09
N PRO A 53 7.11 16.53 0.38
CA PRO A 53 7.56 16.12 1.70
C PRO A 53 8.95 16.65 1.99
N ASP A 54 9.23 16.95 3.27
CA ASP A 54 10.56 17.33 3.71
C ASP A 54 11.57 16.22 3.38
N LEU A 55 12.64 16.56 2.66
CA LEU A 55 13.65 15.58 2.26
C LEU A 55 14.59 15.18 3.42
N THR A 56 14.59 15.96 4.51
CA THR A 56 15.47 15.74 5.66
C THR A 56 14.81 16.14 6.97
N ILE A 57 15.16 15.45 8.05
CA ILE A 57 14.80 15.81 9.43
C ILE A 57 16.02 15.74 10.34
N ILE A 58 15.93 16.34 11.53
CA ILE A 58 16.94 16.22 12.59
C ILE A 58 16.39 15.36 13.73
N LYS A 59 17.07 14.25 14.04
CA LYS A 59 16.78 13.36 15.18
C LYS A 59 18.05 13.22 16.01
N ASN A 60 18.00 13.57 17.30
CA ASN A 60 19.14 13.47 18.22
C ASN A 60 20.44 14.11 17.68
N GLY A 61 20.33 15.27 17.05
CA GLY A 61 21.46 16.00 16.46
C GLY A 61 22.01 15.41 15.15
N LYS A 62 21.44 14.31 14.65
CA LYS A 62 21.80 13.71 13.36
C LYS A 62 20.78 14.06 12.28
N THR A 63 21.27 14.27 11.06
CA THR A 63 20.42 14.44 9.88
C THR A 63 19.99 13.08 9.35
N LEU A 64 18.68 12.87 9.22
CA LEU A 64 18.11 11.72 8.52
C LEU A 64 17.57 12.21 7.17
N LYS A 65 17.63 11.34 6.15
CA LYS A 65 17.15 11.61 4.79
C LYS A 65 15.93 10.78 4.47
N LEU A 66 14.96 11.36 3.75
CA LEU A 66 13.82 10.65 3.22
C LEU A 66 14.33 9.58 2.26
N THR A 67 13.98 8.32 2.53
CA THR A 67 14.40 7.17 1.71
C THR A 67 13.23 6.49 1.04
N ARG A 68 12.05 6.53 1.66
CA ARG A 68 10.85 5.92 1.11
C ARG A 68 9.60 6.65 1.57
N ILE A 69 8.58 6.61 0.73
CA ILE A 69 7.21 6.90 1.10
C ILE A 69 6.44 5.58 1.02
N MET A 70 5.78 5.21 2.09
CA MET A 70 4.96 4.01 2.23
C MET A 70 3.49 4.42 2.20
N GLU A 71 2.66 3.62 1.57
CA GLU A 71 1.21 3.75 1.65
C GLU A 71 0.70 2.92 2.82
N GLY A 72 -0.28 3.41 3.56
CA GLY A 72 -0.86 2.68 4.67
C GLY A 72 -2.30 3.12 4.92
N GLY A 73 -3.16 2.15 5.23
CA GLY A 73 -4.52 2.42 5.66
C GLY A 73 -5.03 1.34 6.60
N ALA A 74 -5.93 1.72 7.49
CA ALA A 74 -6.62 0.81 8.38
C ALA A 74 -7.99 1.38 8.76
N CYS A 75 -8.97 0.48 8.88
CA CYS A 75 -10.31 0.80 9.34
C CYS A 75 -10.53 0.26 10.76
N LYS A 76 -11.24 1.02 11.58
CA LYS A 76 -11.76 0.61 12.90
C LYS A 76 -13.04 -0.21 12.74
N ASN A 77 -13.83 0.13 11.72
CA ASN A 77 -15.08 -0.47 11.29
C ASN A 77 -15.40 0.05 9.88
N ASP A 78 -16.53 -0.37 9.31
CA ASP A 78 -16.97 -0.01 7.94
C ASP A 78 -17.20 1.51 7.74
N GLN A 79 -17.12 2.31 8.79
CA GLN A 79 -17.32 3.76 8.75
C GLN A 79 -16.03 4.54 9.00
N GLN A 80 -15.23 4.12 9.98
CA GLN A 80 -14.15 4.92 10.54
C GLN A 80 -12.79 4.32 10.21
N GLY A 81 -11.85 5.17 9.82
CA GLY A 81 -10.46 4.76 9.66
C GLY A 81 -9.56 5.86 9.12
N ALA A 82 -8.37 5.47 8.68
CA ALA A 82 -7.46 6.38 8.01
C ALA A 82 -6.75 5.70 6.84
N LEU A 83 -6.44 6.49 5.82
CA LEU A 83 -5.57 6.13 4.71
C LEU A 83 -4.58 7.27 4.49
N GLY A 84 -3.34 6.97 4.14
CA GLY A 84 -2.43 8.00 3.67
C GLY A 84 -1.01 7.52 3.42
N LEU A 85 -0.11 8.50 3.37
CA LEU A 85 1.30 8.30 3.11
C LEU A 85 2.13 8.44 4.39
N PHE A 86 3.15 7.60 4.52
CA PHE A 86 4.07 7.53 5.64
C PHE A 86 5.49 7.67 5.14
N ARG A 87 6.28 8.52 5.78
CA ARG A 87 7.66 8.82 5.39
C ARG A 87 8.60 7.96 6.20
N LEU A 88 9.55 7.32 5.53
CA LEU A 88 10.67 6.64 6.16
C LEU A 88 11.94 7.46 5.94
N TYR A 89 12.50 7.94 7.05
CA TYR A 89 13.80 8.60 7.07
C TYR A 89 14.86 7.66 7.62
N THR A 90 16.07 7.72 7.09
CA THR A 90 17.22 6.96 7.62
C THR A 90 18.46 7.83 7.73
N ASN A 91 19.35 7.50 8.67
CA ASN A 91 20.65 8.14 8.75
C ASN A 91 21.58 7.61 7.63
N PRO A 92 22.10 8.48 6.75
CA PRO A 92 22.90 8.04 5.61
C PRO A 92 24.26 7.45 6.02
N GLU A 93 24.85 7.88 7.13
CA GLU A 93 26.13 7.35 7.62
C GLU A 93 25.97 5.91 8.12
N ASP A 94 24.87 5.63 8.83
CA ASP A 94 24.52 4.28 9.27
C ASP A 94 24.25 3.37 8.06
N VAL A 95 23.55 3.86 7.03
CA VAL A 95 23.31 3.11 5.79
C VAL A 95 24.63 2.70 5.14
N GLU A 96 25.56 3.64 4.94
CA GLU A 96 26.85 3.34 4.30
C GLU A 96 27.72 2.40 5.14
N ARG A 97 27.76 2.61 6.46
CA ARG A 97 28.46 1.70 7.40
C ARG A 97 27.88 0.28 7.35
N ILE A 98 26.56 0.12 7.33
CA ILE A 98 25.92 -1.20 7.29
C ILE A 98 26.17 -1.89 5.95
N LYS A 99 26.07 -1.17 4.82
CA LYS A 99 26.42 -1.73 3.50
C LYS A 99 27.86 -2.26 3.46
N GLN A 100 28.81 -1.52 4.03
CA GLN A 100 30.21 -1.93 4.08
C GLN A 100 30.44 -3.16 4.97
N ASN A 101 29.73 -3.25 6.10
CA ASN A 101 29.96 -4.29 7.10
C ASN A 101 29.14 -5.58 6.89
N GLN A 102 27.92 -5.45 6.35
CA GLN A 102 26.94 -6.54 6.28
C GLN A 102 26.45 -6.81 4.84
N GLY A 103 26.78 -5.92 3.89
CA GLY A 103 26.28 -5.99 2.51
C GLY A 103 24.88 -5.38 2.35
N SER A 104 24.52 -5.05 1.12
CA SER A 104 23.25 -4.35 0.83
C SER A 104 22.00 -5.23 0.96
N ALA A 105 22.15 -6.56 1.00
CA ALA A 105 21.02 -7.49 1.03
C ALA A 105 20.18 -7.37 2.32
N VAL A 106 20.79 -6.97 3.44
CA VAL A 106 20.11 -6.85 4.75
C VAL A 106 19.01 -5.79 4.77
N PHE A 107 19.04 -4.83 3.84
CA PHE A 107 18.04 -3.76 3.80
C PHE A 107 16.66 -4.25 3.36
N ALA A 108 16.57 -5.35 2.61
CA ALA A 108 15.27 -5.95 2.29
C ALA A 108 14.56 -6.45 3.56
N ASP A 109 15.32 -7.08 4.47
CA ASP A 109 14.78 -7.54 5.75
C ASP A 109 14.43 -6.35 6.66
N PHE A 110 15.24 -5.29 6.64
CA PHE A 110 14.94 -4.07 7.39
C PHE A 110 13.65 -3.40 6.92
N GLU A 111 13.46 -3.28 5.60
CA GLU A 111 12.22 -2.72 5.03
C GLU A 111 11.00 -3.52 5.46
N LEU A 112 11.06 -4.86 5.39
CA LEU A 112 9.97 -5.73 5.82
C LEU A 112 9.64 -5.55 7.32
N LEU A 113 10.66 -5.46 8.17
CA LEU A 113 10.47 -5.22 9.61
C LEU A 113 9.82 -3.86 9.86
N ILE A 114 10.32 -2.81 9.19
CA ILE A 114 9.78 -1.45 9.30
C ILE A 114 8.33 -1.39 8.87
N GLU A 115 7.98 -1.97 7.73
CA GLU A 115 6.61 -2.03 7.25
C GLU A 115 5.71 -2.77 8.25
N THR A 116 6.17 -3.90 8.76
CA THR A 116 5.40 -4.73 9.70
C THR A 116 5.05 -3.96 10.97
N PHE A 117 6.03 -3.37 11.68
CA PHE A 117 5.71 -2.64 12.91
C PHE A 117 4.98 -1.33 12.62
N SER A 118 5.19 -0.70 11.46
CA SER A 118 4.46 0.51 11.06
C SER A 118 2.98 0.22 10.84
N MET A 119 2.64 -0.89 10.20
CA MET A 119 1.25 -1.32 10.02
C MET A 119 0.58 -1.69 11.35
N LEU A 120 1.32 -2.32 12.26
CA LEU A 120 0.81 -2.59 13.62
C LEU A 120 0.56 -1.29 14.40
N ALA A 121 1.48 -0.33 14.33
CA ALA A 121 1.30 0.99 14.96
C ALA A 121 0.13 1.76 14.33
N LEU A 122 -0.06 1.66 13.02
CA LEU A 122 -1.20 2.21 12.30
C LEU A 122 -2.52 1.62 12.83
N GLN A 123 -2.65 0.29 12.89
CA GLN A 123 -3.85 -0.35 13.43
C GLN A 123 -4.11 0.05 14.89
N LYS A 124 -3.09 0.00 15.75
CA LYS A 124 -3.20 0.45 17.15
C LYS A 124 -3.67 1.91 17.25
N THR A 125 -3.16 2.77 16.37
CA THR A 125 -3.59 4.17 16.30
C THR A 125 -5.07 4.23 15.99
N ILE A 126 -5.53 3.55 14.93
CA ILE A 126 -6.95 3.51 14.54
C ILE A 126 -7.86 2.99 15.64
N ASP A 127 -7.49 1.90 16.30
CA ASP A 127 -8.29 1.31 17.38
C ASP A 127 -8.49 2.31 18.53
N GLN A 128 -7.43 3.03 18.89
CA GLN A 128 -7.41 4.01 19.99
C GLN A 128 -7.87 5.41 19.57
N PHE A 129 -7.95 5.68 18.27
CA PHE A 129 -8.23 7.01 17.77
C PHE A 129 -9.67 7.40 18.10
N ASP A 130 -9.80 8.63 18.57
CA ASP A 130 -11.08 9.28 18.76
C ASP A 130 -11.40 10.14 17.53
N PHE A 131 -12.31 9.61 16.73
CA PHE A 131 -12.80 10.13 15.46
C PHE A 131 -13.75 11.33 15.61
N GLN A 132 -13.99 11.85 16.82
CA GLN A 132 -14.84 13.03 16.98
C GLN A 132 -14.24 14.26 16.30
N PRO A 133 -14.94 14.89 15.33
CA PRO A 133 -14.47 16.11 14.71
C PRO A 133 -14.52 17.28 15.71
N ASP A 134 -13.64 18.26 15.52
CA ASP A 134 -13.66 19.49 16.31
C ASP A 134 -14.88 20.34 15.93
N LEU A 135 -15.80 20.50 16.88
CA LEU A 135 -17.03 21.31 16.71
C LEU A 135 -16.75 22.80 16.50
N PHE A 136 -15.54 23.26 16.81
CA PHE A 136 -15.09 24.64 16.63
C PHE A 136 -14.18 24.81 15.40
N ALA A 137 -14.06 23.79 14.55
CA ALA A 137 -13.34 23.92 13.29
C ALA A 137 -13.96 24.98 12.39
N LEU A 138 -13.10 25.77 11.73
CA LEU A 138 -13.55 26.88 10.88
C LEU A 138 -14.06 26.42 9.51
N SER A 139 -13.72 25.19 9.11
CA SER A 139 -14.16 24.52 7.88
C SER A 139 -13.93 23.01 7.99
N GLU A 140 -14.46 22.23 7.05
CA GLU A 140 -14.20 20.78 6.94
C GLU A 140 -12.71 20.48 6.75
N SER A 141 -12.00 21.31 5.97
CA SER A 141 -10.55 21.18 5.78
C SER A 141 -9.77 21.44 7.08
N ASP A 142 -10.20 22.41 7.89
CA ASP A 142 -9.63 22.67 9.22
C ASP A 142 -9.89 21.49 10.18
N ALA A 143 -11.12 20.94 10.17
CA ALA A 143 -11.46 19.77 10.96
C ALA A 143 -10.59 18.56 10.58
N GLN A 144 -10.43 18.31 9.27
CA GLN A 144 -9.61 17.22 8.76
C GLN A 144 -8.14 17.37 9.15
N LYS A 145 -7.60 18.58 9.01
CA LYS A 145 -6.21 18.87 9.42
C LYS A 145 -6.01 18.61 10.91
N LYS A 146 -6.92 19.06 11.77
CA LYS A 146 -6.84 18.84 13.22
C LYS A 146 -6.89 17.34 13.57
N LEU A 147 -7.73 16.57 12.88
CA LEU A 147 -7.77 15.11 13.04
C LEU A 147 -6.46 14.47 12.56
N ALA A 148 -5.94 14.85 11.39
CA ALA A 148 -4.67 14.35 10.87
C ALA A 148 -3.48 14.68 11.79
N ASP A 149 -3.46 15.86 12.40
CA ASP A 149 -2.44 16.26 13.37
C ASP A 149 -2.55 15.44 14.67
N LYS A 150 -3.77 15.20 15.16
CA LYS A 150 -4.02 14.31 16.33
C LYS A 150 -3.56 12.89 16.02
N PHE A 151 -3.91 12.38 14.85
CA PHE A 151 -3.53 11.05 14.38
C PHE A 151 -2.01 10.91 14.31
N THR A 152 -1.34 11.90 13.72
CA THR A 152 0.12 11.93 13.57
C THR A 152 0.83 11.85 14.91
N ARG A 153 0.41 12.65 15.90
CA ARG A 153 0.99 12.60 17.25
C ARG A 153 0.80 11.24 17.92
N MET A 154 -0.38 10.65 17.76
CA MET A 154 -0.69 9.34 18.34
C MET A 154 0.15 8.23 17.70
N PHE A 155 0.22 8.19 16.36
CA PHE A 155 1.04 7.22 15.63
C PHE A 155 2.51 7.31 16.04
N ILE A 156 3.09 8.52 16.05
CA ILE A 156 4.48 8.74 16.45
C ILE A 156 4.72 8.23 17.88
N SER A 157 3.76 8.46 18.79
CA SER A 157 3.87 7.94 20.15
C SER A 157 3.80 6.41 20.22
N LEU A 158 2.94 5.78 19.42
CA LEU A 158 2.70 4.33 19.46
C LEU A 158 3.78 3.50 18.74
N ILE A 159 4.49 4.10 17.79
CA ILE A 159 5.58 3.44 17.04
C ILE A 159 6.96 3.63 17.69
N ALA A 160 7.08 4.53 18.67
CA ALA A 160 8.37 4.96 19.23
C ALA A 160 9.18 3.78 19.80
N ASP A 161 8.53 2.87 20.52
CA ASP A 161 9.19 1.71 21.14
C ASP A 161 9.68 0.71 20.08
N ASP A 162 8.86 0.44 19.06
CA ASP A 162 9.23 -0.45 17.94
C ASP A 162 10.42 0.13 17.14
N ILE A 163 10.46 1.45 16.92
CA ILE A 163 11.62 2.13 16.32
C ILE A 163 12.85 1.98 17.22
N ALA A 164 12.72 2.22 18.53
CA ALA A 164 13.85 2.10 19.45
C ALA A 164 14.41 0.68 19.47
N GLU A 165 13.55 -0.34 19.50
CA GLU A 165 13.95 -1.74 19.44
C GLU A 165 14.67 -2.08 18.12
N PHE A 166 14.12 -1.61 17.00
CA PHE A 166 14.75 -1.75 15.68
C PHE A 166 16.15 -1.11 15.64
N GLU A 167 16.28 0.12 16.14
CA GLU A 167 17.55 0.86 16.16
C GLU A 167 18.60 0.17 17.03
N ILE A 168 18.21 -0.40 18.17
CA ILE A 168 19.09 -1.18 19.05
C ILE A 168 19.61 -2.42 18.33
N LYS A 169 18.73 -3.16 17.65
CA LYS A 169 19.09 -4.43 16.99
C LYS A 169 19.92 -4.24 15.73
N THR A 170 19.59 -3.23 14.93
CA THR A 170 20.15 -3.06 13.57
C THR A 170 21.24 -2.01 13.50
N THR A 171 21.31 -1.11 14.49
CA THR A 171 22.14 0.10 14.50
C THR A 171 21.78 1.12 13.40
N LEU A 172 20.70 0.90 12.65
CA LEU A 172 20.22 1.84 11.63
C LEU A 172 19.27 2.85 12.29
N MET A 173 19.69 4.10 12.42
CA MET A 173 18.81 5.15 12.90
C MET A 173 17.74 5.50 11.85
N ILE A 174 16.47 5.47 12.27
CA ILE A 174 15.30 5.70 11.41
C ILE A 174 14.29 6.64 12.05
N ASP A 175 13.39 7.16 11.24
CA ASP A 175 12.14 7.77 11.70
C ASP A 175 11.02 7.37 10.74
N VAL A 176 9.84 7.09 11.29
CA VAL A 176 8.63 6.83 10.52
C VAL A 176 7.54 7.77 10.99
N SER A 177 7.03 8.59 10.09
CA SER A 177 5.98 9.55 10.40
C SER A 177 4.97 9.69 9.28
N PRO A 178 3.66 9.79 9.60
CA PRO A 178 2.66 10.11 8.61
C PRO A 178 2.95 11.45 7.94
N LEU A 179 2.49 11.60 6.70
CA LEU A 179 2.49 12.86 5.96
C LEU A 179 1.11 13.50 6.15
N PRO A 180 0.95 14.52 7.04
CA PRO A 180 -0.38 14.94 7.50
C PRO A 180 -1.30 15.46 6.40
N ASN A 181 -0.76 16.13 5.38
CA ASN A 181 -1.52 16.61 4.23
C ASN A 181 -1.94 15.48 3.27
N ALA A 182 -1.33 14.30 3.36
CA ALA A 182 -1.70 13.11 2.61
C ALA A 182 -2.48 12.09 3.46
N LEU A 183 -2.91 12.47 4.67
CA LEU A 183 -3.78 11.66 5.51
C LEU A 183 -5.24 12.01 5.27
N THR A 184 -6.02 10.99 4.98
CA THR A 184 -7.48 11.04 4.98
C THR A 184 -7.99 10.25 6.17
N ILE A 185 -8.56 10.95 7.15
CA ILE A 185 -9.37 10.37 8.22
C ILE A 185 -10.81 10.23 7.71
N TYR A 186 -11.30 9.00 7.70
CA TYR A 186 -12.68 8.65 7.36
C TYR A 186 -13.52 8.65 8.62
N LEU A 187 -14.61 9.40 8.60
CA LEU A 187 -15.66 9.34 9.63
C LEU A 187 -16.83 8.46 9.19
N ASN A 188 -16.98 8.26 7.88
CA ASN A 188 -17.95 7.38 7.23
C ASN A 188 -17.30 6.75 6.00
N GLY A 189 -17.69 5.51 5.66
CA GLY A 189 -17.27 4.82 4.44
C GLY A 189 -15.79 4.41 4.41
N CYS A 190 -15.26 3.90 5.53
CA CYS A 190 -13.95 3.24 5.53
C CYS A 190 -14.15 1.80 5.06
N GLU A 191 -14.08 1.58 3.76
CA GLU A 191 -14.05 0.24 3.18
C GLU A 191 -12.59 -0.14 2.94
N THR A 192 -12.05 -1.08 3.70
CA THR A 192 -10.80 -1.74 3.28
C THR A 192 -11.11 -2.52 2.02
N ALA A 193 -10.38 -2.27 0.94
CA ALA A 193 -10.54 -2.96 -0.34
C ALA A 193 -10.14 -4.45 -0.30
N HIS A 194 -10.41 -5.21 0.77
CA HIS A 194 -9.98 -6.61 0.94
C HIS A 194 -11.03 -7.50 1.64
N ASP A 195 -12.26 -7.49 1.14
CA ASP A 195 -13.22 -8.59 1.38
C ASP A 195 -13.64 -9.21 0.05
N HIS A 196 -12.76 -10.04 -0.55
CA HIS A 196 -13.12 -11.01 -1.59
C HIS A 196 -12.21 -12.25 -1.51
#